data_AF-A0A7S4ID51-F1
#
_entry.id   AF-A0A7S4ID51-F1
#
_cell.length_a   1.000
_cell.length_b   1.000
_cell.length_c   1.000
_cell.angle_alpha   90.00
_cell.angle_beta   90.00
_cell.angle_gamma   90.00
#
_symmetry.space_group_name_H-M   'P 1'
#
loop_
_entity.id
_entity.type
_entity.pdbx_description
1 polymer ?
#
loop_
_entity_poly.entity_id
_entity_poly.type
_entity_poly.pdbx_seq_one_letter_code
_entity_poly.pdbx_strand_id
1 'polypeptide(L)'
;MKFLQLITLYVYAEKKEYLPAVVCRMVRLSLSHGVCKESAVGFAFYGAAISFLDSSLAYRVGRISLILLKKFDASEYLAQVCTGVYGFINPMVEPIQASLPCLKEAVETGIATGDTGFAMIAANVYGCDALFSGKLLGPLADEVDLYLKQMLEHKQHFAERLNRPLRDFILKLLGKPADHIRNAWAEASRDDEAMRGIQSKELEKVYLLWYHYLFGEYDIAWNIIKEGVAGERFSFACTCNFYMCLTALALAREERKKAYMDVIDRGLAKIKRVATSSPWNCGHKLQLLEAEYAFLEGNHPDASEAYDVAINLAQKHSFIHEQALCLERAGIF
;
A
#
# COMPACT_ATOMS: atom_id res chain seq x y z
N MET A 1 -1.62 22.28 -20.47
CA MET A 1 -0.96 21.31 -19.57
C MET A 1 -1.09 21.72 -18.11
N LYS A 2 -0.61 22.91 -17.73
CA LYS A 2 -0.64 23.44 -16.35
C LYS A 2 -1.97 23.30 -15.60
N PHE A 3 -3.10 23.63 -16.23
CA PHE A 3 -4.43 23.44 -15.61
C PHE A 3 -4.70 21.98 -15.19
N LEU A 4 -4.40 21.02 -16.07
CA LEU A 4 -4.59 19.58 -15.78
C LEU A 4 -3.68 19.12 -14.64
N GLN A 5 -2.44 19.61 -14.61
CA GLN A 5 -1.51 19.33 -13.51
C GLN A 5 -2.04 19.89 -12.18
N LEU A 6 -2.50 21.14 -12.15
CA LEU A 6 -3.01 21.78 -10.93
C LEU A 6 -4.22 21.05 -10.34
N ILE A 7 -5.14 20.56 -11.18
CA ILE A 7 -6.31 19.80 -10.70
C ILE A 7 -5.99 18.35 -10.31
N THR A 8 -4.78 17.86 -10.57
CA THR A 8 -4.43 16.44 -10.35
C THR A 8 -4.57 16.05 -8.87
N LEU A 9 -4.15 16.91 -7.93
CA LEU A 9 -4.32 16.65 -6.49
C LEU A 9 -5.80 16.53 -6.10
N TYR A 10 -6.62 17.49 -6.55
CA TYR A 10 -8.05 17.49 -6.24
C TYR A 10 -8.74 16.25 -6.82
N VAL A 11 -8.42 15.91 -8.07
CA VAL A 11 -8.98 14.74 -8.73
C VAL A 11 -8.52 13.46 -8.04
N TYR A 12 -7.26 13.37 -7.63
CA TYR A 12 -6.75 12.26 -6.83
C TYR A 12 -7.48 12.11 -5.48
N ALA A 13 -7.70 13.22 -4.76
CA ALA A 13 -8.26 13.20 -3.42
C ALA A 13 -9.79 13.01 -3.39
N GLU A 14 -10.52 13.70 -4.27
CA GLU A 14 -11.99 13.87 -4.15
C GLU A 14 -12.79 13.29 -5.32
N LYS A 15 -12.13 13.02 -6.47
CA LYS A 15 -12.79 12.70 -7.75
C LYS A 15 -12.02 11.63 -8.55
N LYS A 16 -11.54 10.59 -7.87
CA LYS A 16 -10.58 9.60 -8.38
C LYS A 16 -11.02 8.92 -9.68
N GLU A 17 -12.32 8.78 -9.91
CA GLU A 17 -12.91 8.22 -11.13
C GLU A 17 -12.56 9.04 -12.39
N TYR A 18 -12.22 10.32 -12.23
CA TYR A 18 -11.79 11.19 -13.32
C TYR A 18 -10.27 11.23 -13.51
N LEU A 19 -9.48 10.67 -12.59
CA LEU A 19 -8.01 10.69 -12.67
C LEU A 19 -7.50 10.08 -13.99
N PRO A 20 -7.99 8.90 -14.45
CA PRO A 20 -7.56 8.32 -15.73
C PRO A 20 -7.81 9.26 -16.92
N ALA A 21 -8.95 9.98 -16.93
CA ALA A 21 -9.27 10.89 -18.03
C ALA A 21 -8.33 12.11 -18.07
N VAL A 22 -8.03 12.70 -16.90
CA VAL A 22 -7.11 13.83 -16.76
C VAL A 22 -5.71 13.45 -17.23
N VAL A 23 -5.17 12.33 -16.74
CA VAL A 23 -3.79 11.92 -17.02
C VAL A 23 -3.63 11.42 -18.46
N CYS A 24 -4.64 10.73 -19.02
CA CYS A 24 -4.67 10.41 -20.45
C CYS A 24 -4.66 11.67 -21.31
N ARG A 25 -5.39 12.72 -20.92
CA ARG A 25 -5.37 14.00 -21.64
C ARG A 25 -3.99 14.67 -21.56
N MET A 26 -3.32 14.62 -20.41
CA MET A 26 -1.95 15.13 -20.28
C MET A 26 -0.95 14.38 -21.17
N VAL A 27 -1.02 13.04 -21.21
CA VAL A 27 -0.17 12.23 -22.11
C VAL A 27 -0.46 12.56 -23.57
N ARG A 28 -1.74 12.60 -23.98
CA ARG A 28 -2.12 12.94 -25.37
C ARG A 28 -1.61 14.32 -25.79
N LEU A 29 -1.75 15.33 -24.93
CA LEU A 29 -1.23 16.66 -25.21
C LEU A 29 0.31 16.65 -25.37
N SER A 30 1.01 15.89 -24.53
CA SER A 30 2.47 15.75 -24.57
C SER A 30 2.95 15.07 -25.87
N LEU A 31 2.20 14.08 -26.36
CA LEU A 31 2.51 13.38 -27.61
C LEU A 31 2.21 14.24 -28.84
N SER A 32 1.13 15.04 -28.81
CA SER A 32 0.73 15.86 -29.97
C SER A 32 1.47 17.19 -30.10
N HIS A 33 1.92 17.78 -28.98
CA HIS A 33 2.49 19.14 -28.97
C HIS A 33 3.92 19.20 -28.39
N GLY A 34 4.52 18.04 -28.10
CA GLY A 34 5.80 17.94 -27.42
C GLY A 34 5.69 17.91 -25.89
N VAL A 35 6.75 17.46 -25.25
CA VAL A 35 6.83 17.32 -23.80
C VAL A 35 7.23 18.64 -23.13
N CYS A 36 6.69 18.87 -21.93
CA CYS A 36 7.02 19.98 -21.04
C CYS A 36 7.19 19.47 -19.60
N LYS A 37 7.52 20.33 -18.64
CA LYS A 37 7.74 19.92 -17.24
C LYS A 37 6.54 19.20 -16.62
N GLU A 38 5.32 19.67 -16.87
CA GLU A 38 4.09 19.03 -16.37
C GLU A 38 3.80 17.68 -17.03
N SER A 39 4.42 17.37 -18.19
CA SER A 39 4.32 16.05 -18.81
C SER A 39 4.84 14.96 -17.88
N ALA A 40 5.84 15.25 -17.03
CA ALA A 40 6.36 14.28 -16.06
C ALA A 40 5.23 13.75 -15.14
N VAL A 41 4.41 14.64 -14.58
CA VAL A 41 3.25 14.28 -13.77
C VAL A 41 2.25 13.44 -14.56
N GLY A 42 1.97 13.85 -15.80
CA GLY A 42 1.05 13.13 -16.69
C GLY A 42 1.49 11.69 -16.95
N PHE A 43 2.78 11.45 -17.25
CA PHE A 43 3.30 10.10 -17.44
C PHE A 43 3.33 9.30 -16.13
N ALA A 44 3.68 9.91 -14.99
CA ALA A 44 3.69 9.20 -13.69
C ALA A 44 2.31 8.63 -13.36
N PHE A 45 1.27 9.46 -13.38
CA PHE A 45 -0.08 9.01 -13.03
C PHE A 45 -0.77 8.23 -14.15
N TYR A 46 -0.39 8.41 -15.42
CA TYR A 46 -0.82 7.50 -16.49
C TYR A 46 -0.27 6.10 -16.27
N GLY A 47 1.03 5.98 -15.95
CA GLY A 47 1.66 4.71 -15.58
C GLY A 47 0.98 4.07 -14.37
N ALA A 48 0.68 4.86 -13.34
CA ALA A 48 -0.06 4.39 -12.17
C ALA A 48 -1.46 3.85 -12.54
N ALA A 49 -2.20 4.54 -13.42
CA ALA A 49 -3.54 4.14 -13.84
C ALA A 49 -3.58 2.83 -14.63
N ILE A 50 -2.52 2.51 -15.40
CA ILE A 50 -2.44 1.28 -16.19
C ILE A 50 -1.68 0.15 -15.50
N SER A 51 -1.15 0.39 -14.29
CA SER A 51 -0.23 -0.52 -13.58
C SER A 51 -0.78 -1.94 -13.39
N PHE A 52 -2.05 -2.07 -12.97
CA PHE A 52 -2.72 -3.38 -12.83
C PHE A 52 -3.12 -4.05 -14.15
N LEU A 53 -3.17 -3.28 -15.25
CA LEU A 53 -3.49 -3.79 -16.58
C LEU A 53 -2.22 -4.31 -17.28
N ASP A 54 -1.16 -3.51 -17.26
CA ASP A 54 0.13 -3.80 -17.88
C ASP A 54 1.26 -3.17 -17.05
N SER A 55 1.82 -3.96 -16.13
CA SER A 55 2.90 -3.52 -15.23
C SER A 55 4.21 -3.26 -15.97
N SER A 56 4.47 -3.94 -17.09
CA SER A 56 5.66 -3.75 -17.91
C SER A 56 5.63 -2.38 -18.61
N LEU A 57 4.49 -2.05 -19.24
CA LEU A 57 4.29 -0.75 -19.85
C LEU A 57 4.27 0.35 -18.79
N ALA A 58 3.58 0.15 -17.67
CA ALA A 58 3.56 1.09 -16.56
C ALA A 58 4.97 1.43 -16.07
N TYR A 59 5.83 0.43 -15.89
CA TYR A 59 7.22 0.64 -15.47
C TYR A 59 7.99 1.50 -16.48
N ARG A 60 7.90 1.19 -17.78
CA ARG A 60 8.55 1.99 -18.84
C ARG A 60 8.06 3.44 -18.84
N VAL A 61 6.75 3.64 -18.68
CA VAL A 61 6.11 4.96 -18.59
C VAL A 61 6.56 5.72 -17.34
N GLY A 62 6.66 5.06 -16.19
CA GLY A 62 7.18 5.65 -14.96
C GLY A 62 8.64 6.11 -15.12
N ARG A 63 9.47 5.33 -15.82
CA ARG A 63 10.84 5.74 -16.16
C ARG A 63 10.90 6.97 -17.07
N ILE A 64 9.98 7.08 -18.05
CA ILE A 64 9.85 8.29 -18.87
C ILE A 64 9.54 9.50 -17.98
N SER A 65 8.63 9.37 -17.02
CA SER A 65 8.31 10.45 -16.08
C SER A 65 9.53 10.95 -15.31
N LEU A 66 10.33 10.04 -14.74
CA LEU A 66 11.56 10.38 -14.02
C LEU A 66 12.61 11.05 -14.92
N ILE A 67 12.74 10.59 -16.17
CA ILE A 67 13.64 11.22 -17.16
C ILE A 67 13.20 12.65 -17.47
N LEU A 68 11.89 12.88 -17.64
CA LEU A 68 11.35 14.22 -17.92
C LEU A 68 11.53 15.15 -16.72
N LEU A 69 11.32 14.65 -15.49
CA LEU A 69 11.55 15.41 -14.27
C LEU A 69 13.00 15.95 -14.22
N LYS A 70 13.99 15.08 -14.49
CA LYS A 70 15.40 15.47 -14.55
C LYS A 70 15.72 16.38 -15.74
N LYS A 71 15.17 16.10 -16.92
CA LYS A 71 15.42 16.86 -18.15
C LYS A 71 15.01 18.33 -18.02
N PHE A 72 13.90 18.59 -17.33
CA PHE A 72 13.35 19.93 -17.16
C PHE A 72 13.75 20.59 -15.83
N ASP A 73 14.59 19.95 -15.02
CA ASP A 73 14.96 20.41 -13.67
C ASP A 73 13.72 20.79 -12.84
N ALA A 74 12.68 19.96 -12.93
CA ALA A 74 11.34 20.29 -12.44
C ALA A 74 11.10 19.75 -11.02
N SER A 75 12.00 20.10 -10.08
CA SER A 75 11.95 19.61 -8.70
C SER A 75 10.63 19.94 -8.00
N GLU A 76 9.92 20.99 -8.43
CA GLU A 76 8.59 21.33 -7.91
C GLU A 76 7.52 20.24 -8.15
N TYR A 77 7.78 19.28 -9.04
CA TYR A 77 6.91 18.13 -9.30
C TYR A 77 7.46 16.81 -8.75
N LEU A 78 8.56 16.83 -8.00
CA LEU A 78 9.18 15.60 -7.48
C LEU A 78 8.19 14.82 -6.61
N ALA A 79 7.47 15.48 -5.71
CA ALA A 79 6.49 14.81 -4.85
C ALA A 79 5.38 14.09 -5.62
N GLN A 80 4.85 14.74 -6.66
CA GLN A 80 3.86 14.18 -7.58
C GLN A 80 4.38 12.97 -8.33
N VAL A 81 5.55 13.12 -8.96
CA VAL A 81 6.16 12.06 -9.77
C VAL A 81 6.54 10.87 -8.91
N CYS A 82 7.17 11.10 -7.74
CA CYS A 82 7.53 10.04 -6.82
C CYS A 82 6.29 9.32 -6.28
N THR A 83 5.22 10.03 -5.95
CA THR A 83 3.95 9.41 -5.52
C THR A 83 3.44 8.44 -6.58
N GLY A 84 3.34 8.88 -7.85
CA GLY A 84 2.84 8.03 -8.94
C GLY A 84 3.77 6.86 -9.25
N VAL A 85 5.08 7.11 -9.38
CA VAL A 85 6.06 6.09 -9.78
C VAL A 85 6.37 5.14 -8.64
N TYR A 86 6.84 5.66 -7.50
CA TYR A 86 7.33 4.84 -6.41
C TYR A 86 6.23 4.23 -5.55
N GLY A 87 5.02 4.82 -5.54
CA GLY A 87 3.88 4.30 -4.77
C GLY A 87 2.92 3.37 -5.53
N PHE A 88 2.83 3.48 -6.85
CA PHE A 88 1.86 2.69 -7.64
C PHE A 88 2.51 1.77 -8.68
N ILE A 89 3.69 2.13 -9.21
CA ILE A 89 4.33 1.39 -10.30
C ILE A 89 5.43 0.48 -9.76
N ASN A 90 6.41 1.06 -9.06
CA ASN A 90 7.60 0.31 -8.63
C ASN A 90 7.27 -0.91 -7.75
N PRO A 91 6.36 -0.88 -6.76
CA PRO A 91 6.08 -2.05 -5.94
C PRO A 91 5.62 -3.28 -6.76
N MET A 92 5.14 -3.07 -7.99
CA MET A 92 4.73 -4.16 -8.90
C MET A 92 5.86 -4.89 -9.58
N VAL A 93 7.08 -4.34 -9.55
CA VAL A 93 8.23 -4.84 -10.34
C VAL A 93 9.57 -4.80 -9.59
N GLU A 94 9.70 -3.92 -8.60
CA GLU A 94 10.89 -3.67 -7.80
C GLU A 94 10.60 -3.98 -6.31
N PRO A 95 11.64 -4.30 -5.51
CA PRO A 95 11.50 -4.40 -4.06
C PRO A 95 10.90 -3.12 -3.46
N ILE A 96 9.89 -3.26 -2.60
CA ILE A 96 9.20 -2.12 -1.99
C ILE A 96 10.14 -1.20 -1.20
N GLN A 97 11.19 -1.78 -0.59
CA GLN A 97 12.24 -1.07 0.14
C GLN A 97 13.01 -0.07 -0.74
N ALA A 98 13.16 -0.37 -2.04
CA ALA A 98 13.94 0.46 -2.97
C ALA A 98 13.25 1.81 -3.26
N SER A 99 11.93 1.90 -3.07
CA SER A 99 11.16 3.12 -3.25
C SER A 99 11.28 4.11 -2.08
N LEU A 100 11.63 3.62 -0.88
CA LEU A 100 11.53 4.40 0.36
C LEU A 100 12.42 5.66 0.39
N PRO A 101 13.70 5.64 -0.04
CA PRO A 101 14.54 6.83 -0.03
C PRO A 101 14.00 7.94 -0.94
N CYS A 102 13.55 7.59 -2.15
CA CYS A 102 12.98 8.53 -3.10
C CYS A 102 11.66 9.15 -2.60
N LEU A 103 10.86 8.38 -1.85
CA LEU A 103 9.64 8.89 -1.23
C LEU A 103 9.95 9.87 -0.10
N LYS A 104 10.99 9.63 0.72
CA LYS A 104 11.44 10.59 1.73
C LYS A 104 11.93 11.90 1.10
N GLU A 105 12.78 11.80 0.09
CA GLU A 105 13.29 12.96 -0.65
C GLU A 105 12.14 13.77 -1.28
N ALA A 106 11.11 13.09 -1.77
CA ALA A 106 9.90 13.72 -2.29
C ALA A 106 9.12 14.53 -1.23
N VAL A 107 9.07 14.05 0.03
CA VAL A 107 8.45 14.82 1.12
C VAL A 107 9.24 16.10 1.37
N GLU A 108 10.56 15.98 1.56
CA GLU A 108 11.44 17.10 1.90
C GLU A 108 11.46 18.15 0.77
N THR A 109 11.62 17.71 -0.46
CA THR A 109 11.64 18.59 -1.64
C THR A 109 10.28 19.22 -1.86
N GLY A 110 9.18 18.46 -1.74
CA GLY A 110 7.83 19.00 -1.91
C GLY A 110 7.52 20.11 -0.91
N ILE A 111 7.94 19.98 0.35
CA ILE A 111 7.83 21.06 1.34
C ILE A 111 8.69 22.25 0.92
N ALA A 112 9.96 22.03 0.55
CA ALA A 112 10.89 23.09 0.17
C ALA A 112 10.45 23.88 -1.09
N THR A 113 9.78 23.23 -2.04
CA THR A 113 9.28 23.84 -3.28
C THR A 113 7.83 24.32 -3.18
N GLY A 114 7.16 24.12 -2.06
CA GLY A 114 5.78 24.56 -1.80
C GLY A 114 4.67 23.63 -2.30
N ASP A 115 4.97 22.43 -2.79
CA ASP A 115 3.99 21.36 -3.10
C ASP A 115 3.66 20.56 -1.84
N THR A 116 3.15 21.25 -0.82
CA THR A 116 2.84 20.64 0.49
C THR A 116 1.74 19.59 0.36
N GLY A 117 0.83 19.73 -0.59
CA GLY A 117 -0.23 18.76 -0.86
C GLY A 117 0.34 17.38 -1.22
N PHE A 118 1.12 17.28 -2.30
CA PHE A 118 1.72 16.00 -2.68
C PHE A 118 2.88 15.59 -1.79
N ALA A 119 3.58 16.50 -1.12
CA ALA A 119 4.54 16.13 -0.09
C ALA A 119 3.87 15.27 1.00
N MET A 120 2.68 15.67 1.47
CA MET A 120 1.95 14.92 2.48
C MET A 120 1.32 13.61 1.94
N ILE A 121 0.97 13.56 0.64
CA ILE A 121 0.60 12.28 0.00
C ILE A 121 1.81 11.34 -0.09
N ALA A 122 2.98 11.85 -0.46
CA ALA A 122 4.22 11.07 -0.51
C ALA A 122 4.60 10.53 0.88
N ALA A 123 4.39 11.33 1.94
CA ALA A 123 4.57 10.89 3.32
C ALA A 123 3.65 9.73 3.68
N ASN A 124 2.39 9.75 3.22
CA ASN A 124 1.48 8.60 3.38
C ASN A 124 1.99 7.34 2.67
N VAL A 125 2.38 7.48 1.39
CA VAL A 125 2.92 6.36 0.60
C VAL A 125 4.12 5.78 1.30
N TYR A 126 5.07 6.63 1.69
CA TYR A 126 6.25 6.24 2.45
C TYR A 126 5.90 5.46 3.72
N GLY A 127 5.02 6.00 4.57
CA GLY A 127 4.68 5.38 5.85
C GLY A 127 4.03 4.00 5.68
N CYS A 128 3.14 3.87 4.69
CA CYS A 128 2.49 2.60 4.38
C CYS A 128 3.48 1.58 3.83
N ASP A 129 4.29 1.97 2.85
CA ASP A 129 5.27 1.07 2.24
C ASP A 129 6.39 0.70 3.22
N ALA A 130 6.77 1.60 4.13
CA ALA A 130 7.71 1.32 5.20
C ALA A 130 7.16 0.25 6.17
N LEU A 131 5.88 0.36 6.55
CA LEU A 131 5.20 -0.66 7.35
C LEU A 131 5.20 -2.02 6.63
N PHE A 132 4.74 -2.07 5.37
CA PHE A 132 4.68 -3.31 4.60
C PHE A 132 6.05 -3.90 4.29
N SER A 133 7.10 -3.07 4.22
CA SER A 133 8.48 -3.53 4.05
C SER A 133 9.07 -4.20 5.29
N GLY A 134 8.37 -4.13 6.43
CA GLY A 134 8.85 -4.69 7.70
C GLY A 134 9.77 -3.77 8.50
N LYS A 135 9.68 -2.46 8.29
CA LYS A 135 10.45 -1.50 9.08
C LYS A 135 10.06 -1.59 10.56
N LEU A 136 11.04 -1.41 11.45
CA LEU A 136 10.82 -1.39 12.90
C LEU A 136 9.77 -0.35 13.30
N LEU A 137 8.77 -0.80 14.07
CA LEU A 137 7.58 -0.01 14.40
C LEU A 137 7.86 1.21 15.27
N GLY A 138 8.83 1.15 16.19
CA GLY A 138 9.19 2.28 17.05
C GLY A 138 9.66 3.50 16.25
N PRO A 139 10.78 3.39 15.49
CA PRO A 139 11.23 4.48 14.63
C PRO A 139 10.21 4.90 13.57
N LEU A 140 9.41 3.96 13.05
CA LEU A 140 8.35 4.29 12.10
C LEU A 140 7.23 5.11 12.75
N ALA A 141 6.87 4.85 14.01
CA ALA A 141 5.89 5.64 14.74
C ALA A 141 6.36 7.10 14.88
N ASP A 142 7.63 7.32 15.23
CA ASP A 142 8.21 8.66 15.35
C ASP A 142 8.18 9.43 14.02
N GLU A 143 8.51 8.75 12.90
CA GLU A 143 8.45 9.33 11.55
C GLU A 143 7.00 9.69 11.15
N VAL A 144 6.03 8.81 11.44
CA VAL A 144 4.61 9.05 11.13
C VAL A 144 4.04 10.18 11.98
N ASP A 145 4.38 10.26 13.28
CA ASP A 145 3.97 11.35 14.16
C ASP A 145 4.55 12.69 13.69
N LEU A 146 5.80 12.71 13.21
CA LEU A 146 6.41 13.90 12.58
C LEU A 146 5.63 14.34 11.34
N TYR A 147 5.29 13.42 10.44
CA TYR A 147 4.53 13.75 9.23
C TYR A 147 3.10 14.22 9.55
N LEU A 148 2.41 13.61 10.53
CA LEU A 148 1.10 14.08 10.97
C LEU A 148 1.15 15.51 11.51
N LYS A 149 2.18 15.85 12.29
CA LYS A 149 2.42 17.22 12.75
C LYS A 149 2.58 18.18 11.57
N GLN A 150 3.41 17.83 10.59
CA GLN A 150 3.60 18.65 9.38
C GLN A 150 2.32 18.79 8.55
N MET A 151 1.50 17.74 8.45
CA MET A 151 0.20 17.79 7.76
C MET A 151 -0.71 18.84 8.38
N LEU A 152 -0.76 18.93 9.71
CA LEU A 152 -1.56 19.93 10.42
C LEU A 152 -0.98 21.34 10.26
N GLU A 153 0.34 21.52 10.41
CA GLU A 153 1.02 22.80 10.23
C GLU A 153 0.80 23.39 8.82
N HIS A 154 0.80 22.53 7.80
CA HIS A 154 0.53 22.90 6.41
C HIS A 154 -0.96 22.86 6.00
N LYS A 155 -1.88 22.64 6.96
CA LYS A 155 -3.34 22.58 6.74
C LYS A 155 -3.77 21.52 5.72
N GLN A 156 -3.02 20.43 5.60
CA GLN A 156 -3.29 19.30 4.72
C GLN A 156 -4.20 18.27 5.38
N HIS A 157 -5.42 18.67 5.72
CA HIS A 157 -6.38 17.84 6.47
C HIS A 157 -6.75 16.52 5.75
N PHE A 158 -6.78 16.51 4.41
CA PHE A 158 -7.03 15.27 3.66
C PHE A 158 -5.91 14.24 3.92
N ALA A 159 -4.65 14.64 3.78
CA ALA A 159 -3.52 13.75 3.98
C ALA A 159 -3.41 13.31 5.45
N GLU A 160 -3.71 14.22 6.39
CA GLU A 160 -3.76 13.93 7.82
C GLU A 160 -4.74 12.78 8.12
N ARG A 161 -6.00 12.90 7.66
CA ARG A 161 -7.01 11.85 7.81
C ARG A 161 -6.59 10.52 7.18
N LEU A 162 -5.90 10.57 6.03
CA LEU A 162 -5.41 9.37 5.34
C LEU A 162 -4.30 8.65 6.12
N ASN A 163 -3.54 9.36 6.98
CA ASN A 163 -2.43 8.81 7.76
C ASN A 163 -2.83 8.33 9.15
N ARG A 164 -3.92 8.84 9.73
CA ARG A 164 -4.37 8.39 11.06
C ARG A 164 -4.52 6.88 11.20
N PRO A 165 -5.16 6.13 10.26
CA PRO A 165 -5.28 4.68 10.40
C PRO A 165 -3.94 3.95 10.45
N LEU A 166 -2.94 4.43 9.70
CA LEU A 166 -1.58 3.87 9.74
C LEU A 166 -0.96 4.05 11.12
N ARG A 167 -1.01 5.28 11.64
CA ARG A 167 -0.46 5.59 12.97
C ARG A 167 -1.13 4.77 14.06
N ASP A 168 -2.46 4.71 14.03
CA ASP A 168 -3.25 3.99 15.04
C ASP A 168 -2.96 2.50 15.00
N PHE A 169 -2.78 1.91 13.81
CA PHE A 169 -2.36 0.53 13.66
C PHE A 169 -0.97 0.28 14.25
N ILE A 170 0.02 1.14 13.94
CA ILE A 170 1.37 1.02 14.51
C ILE A 170 1.34 1.07 16.05
N LEU A 171 0.58 2.02 16.61
CA LEU A 171 0.44 2.15 18.07
C LEU A 171 -0.24 0.95 18.72
N LYS A 172 -1.27 0.40 18.09
CA LYS A 172 -1.92 -0.84 18.55
C LYS A 172 -0.91 -1.99 18.62
N LEU A 173 -0.11 -2.18 17.57
CA LEU A 173 0.93 -3.23 17.55
C LEU A 173 2.04 -3.00 18.57
N LEU A 174 2.35 -1.74 18.90
CA LEU A 174 3.28 -1.38 19.97
C LEU A 174 2.69 -1.52 21.37
N GLY A 175 1.44 -1.97 21.52
CA GLY A 175 0.75 -2.12 22.80
C GLY A 175 0.49 -0.79 23.51
N LYS A 176 0.43 0.32 22.78
CA LYS A 176 0.14 1.64 23.38
C LYS A 176 -1.35 1.75 23.74
N PRO A 177 -1.69 2.37 24.88
CA PRO A 177 -3.08 2.45 25.34
C PRO A 177 -3.96 3.25 24.38
N ALA A 178 -5.25 2.90 24.31
CA ALA A 178 -6.24 3.56 23.45
C ALA A 178 -6.34 5.08 23.68
N ASP A 179 -6.02 5.55 24.89
CA ASP A 179 -5.97 6.97 25.21
C ASP A 179 -4.78 7.68 24.54
N HIS A 180 -3.64 7.02 24.34
CA HIS A 180 -2.55 7.54 23.49
C HIS A 180 -2.91 7.52 22.00
N ILE A 181 -3.87 6.67 21.62
CA ILE A 181 -4.45 6.63 20.27
C ILE A 181 -5.36 7.85 20.06
N ARG A 182 -6.20 8.19 21.04
CA ARG A 182 -7.19 9.28 20.96
C ARG A 182 -6.65 10.67 21.33
N ASN A 183 -5.74 10.78 22.31
CA ASN A 183 -5.40 12.05 22.95
C ASN A 183 -4.30 12.85 22.25
N ALA A 184 -3.54 12.27 21.33
CA ALA A 184 -2.47 13.01 20.66
C ALA A 184 -3.00 14.13 19.74
N TRP A 185 -4.26 14.05 19.28
CA TRP A 185 -4.81 14.95 18.26
C TRP A 185 -6.31 15.26 18.44
N ALA A 186 -6.81 15.15 19.68
CA ALA A 186 -8.23 15.25 20.04
C ALA A 186 -8.88 16.61 19.68
N GLU A 187 -8.10 17.69 19.54
CA GLU A 187 -8.64 19.00 19.14
C GLU A 187 -9.05 19.09 17.66
N ALA A 188 -8.47 18.25 16.79
CA ALA A 188 -8.88 18.14 15.38
C ALA A 188 -10.00 17.09 15.16
N SER A 189 -10.42 16.41 16.24
CA SER A 189 -11.24 15.19 16.19
C SER A 189 -12.72 15.41 16.47
N ARG A 190 -13.16 16.66 16.68
CA ARG A 190 -14.58 16.96 16.94
C ARG A 190 -15.45 16.98 15.69
N ASP A 191 -14.85 17.09 14.50
CA ASP A 191 -15.56 17.04 13.22
C ASP A 191 -15.47 15.64 12.58
N ASP A 192 -16.36 14.79 13.10
CA ASP A 192 -17.23 13.85 12.37
C ASP A 192 -16.65 12.54 11.77
N GLU A 193 -17.17 11.40 12.25
CA GLU A 193 -17.11 10.11 11.52
C GLU A 193 -17.74 10.22 10.11
N ALA A 194 -18.62 11.22 9.90
CA ALA A 194 -19.17 11.58 8.59
C ALA A 194 -18.11 12.16 7.63
N MET A 195 -17.01 12.73 8.15
CA MET A 195 -15.92 13.35 7.38
C MET A 195 -14.78 12.39 7.05
N ARG A 196 -14.79 11.16 7.58
CA ARG A 196 -13.87 10.10 7.13
C ARG A 196 -14.22 9.70 5.70
N GLY A 197 -13.42 10.19 4.74
CA GLY A 197 -13.54 9.82 3.34
C GLY A 197 -13.40 8.31 3.13
N ILE A 198 -14.02 7.80 2.05
CA ILE A 198 -14.08 6.37 1.72
C ILE A 198 -12.69 5.71 1.78
N GLN A 199 -11.65 6.40 1.30
CA GLN A 199 -10.29 5.88 1.26
C GLN A 199 -9.72 5.61 2.67
N SER A 200 -9.98 6.49 3.64
CA SER A 200 -9.53 6.28 5.02
C SER A 200 -10.20 5.07 5.66
N LYS A 201 -11.48 4.83 5.37
CA LYS A 201 -12.25 3.69 5.91
C LYS A 201 -11.75 2.36 5.33
N GLU A 202 -11.46 2.31 4.03
CA GLU A 202 -10.91 1.09 3.42
C GLU A 202 -9.50 0.76 3.93
N LEU A 203 -8.63 1.76 4.13
CA LEU A 203 -7.31 1.54 4.74
C LEU A 203 -7.43 1.01 6.17
N GLU A 204 -8.32 1.59 6.98
CA GLU A 204 -8.60 1.15 8.34
C GLU A 204 -9.04 -0.32 8.38
N LYS A 205 -9.93 -0.74 7.47
CA LYS A 205 -10.34 -2.15 7.36
C LYS A 205 -9.18 -3.09 7.05
N VAL A 206 -8.26 -2.71 6.16
CA VAL A 206 -7.07 -3.54 5.87
C VAL A 206 -6.20 -3.71 7.11
N TYR A 207 -5.98 -2.64 7.88
CA TYR A 207 -5.23 -2.71 9.13
C TYR A 207 -5.94 -3.50 10.22
N LEU A 208 -7.27 -3.37 10.35
CA LEU A 208 -8.04 -4.16 11.31
C LEU A 208 -8.05 -5.65 10.93
N LEU A 209 -8.23 -5.98 9.65
CA LEU A 209 -8.11 -7.35 9.16
C LEU A 209 -6.74 -7.95 9.53
N TRP A 210 -5.67 -7.21 9.25
CA TRP A 210 -4.32 -7.62 9.61
C TRP A 210 -4.18 -7.82 11.12
N TYR A 211 -4.62 -6.85 11.92
CA TYR A 211 -4.59 -6.92 13.38
C TYR A 211 -5.30 -8.18 13.91
N HIS A 212 -6.57 -8.35 13.56
CA HIS A 212 -7.39 -9.45 14.08
C HIS A 212 -6.84 -10.82 13.64
N TYR A 213 -6.26 -10.93 12.45
CA TYR A 213 -5.58 -12.14 12.04
C TYR A 213 -4.37 -12.46 12.93
N LEU A 214 -3.49 -11.47 13.19
CA LEU A 214 -2.28 -11.68 14.00
C LEU A 214 -2.59 -12.13 15.43
N PHE A 215 -3.73 -11.74 15.98
CA PHE A 215 -4.15 -12.11 17.33
C PHE A 215 -5.11 -13.32 17.36
N GLY A 216 -5.28 -14.02 16.24
CA GLY A 216 -6.12 -15.24 16.16
C GLY A 216 -7.62 -14.99 16.24
N GLU A 217 -8.07 -13.73 16.11
CA GLU A 217 -9.47 -13.33 16.17
C GLU A 217 -10.14 -13.51 14.79
N TYR A 218 -10.09 -14.74 14.25
CA TYR A 218 -10.44 -15.05 12.86
C TYR A 218 -11.91 -14.78 12.51
N ASP A 219 -12.84 -14.94 13.46
CA ASP A 219 -14.26 -14.61 13.25
C ASP A 219 -14.47 -13.10 13.04
N ILE A 220 -13.75 -12.26 13.79
CA ILE A 220 -13.80 -10.80 13.65
C ILE A 220 -13.19 -10.40 12.32
N ALA A 221 -12.02 -10.95 11.99
CA ALA A 221 -11.38 -10.77 10.69
C ALA A 221 -12.33 -11.16 9.53
N TRP A 222 -13.06 -12.27 9.66
CA TRP A 222 -14.02 -12.73 8.66
C TRP A 222 -15.23 -11.80 8.51
N ASN A 223 -15.71 -11.17 9.59
CA ASN A 223 -16.76 -10.16 9.51
C ASN A 223 -16.32 -8.95 8.67
N ILE A 224 -15.08 -8.48 8.84
CA ILE A 224 -14.51 -7.40 8.03
C ILE A 224 -14.45 -7.81 6.54
N ILE A 225 -14.07 -9.06 6.26
CA ILE A 225 -14.04 -9.59 4.88
C ILE A 225 -15.43 -9.56 4.25
N LYS A 226 -16.48 -9.94 4.99
CA LYS A 226 -17.87 -9.94 4.51
C LYS A 226 -18.41 -8.53 4.26
N GLU A 227 -18.02 -7.55 5.07
CA GLU A 227 -18.39 -6.14 4.88
C GLU A 227 -17.75 -5.50 3.64
N GLY A 228 -16.78 -6.19 3.04
CA GLY A 228 -16.04 -5.73 1.88
C GLY A 228 -14.80 -4.94 2.33
N VAL A 229 -13.65 -5.45 1.94
CA VAL A 229 -12.34 -4.82 2.13
C VAL A 229 -11.57 -4.89 0.82
N ALA A 230 -11.02 -3.76 0.39
CA ALA A 230 -10.21 -3.70 -0.82
C ALA A 230 -8.99 -2.78 -0.63
N GLY A 231 -7.87 -3.16 -1.25
CA GLY A 231 -6.69 -2.31 -1.38
C GLY A 231 -6.59 -1.73 -2.79
N GLU A 232 -6.49 -0.40 -2.92
CA GLU A 232 -6.37 0.27 -4.22
C GLU A 232 -4.92 0.39 -4.73
N ARG A 233 -3.95 0.39 -3.80
CA ARG A 233 -2.50 0.36 -4.10
C ARG A 233 -1.99 -1.08 -4.06
N PHE A 234 -0.95 -1.38 -4.84
CA PHE A 234 -0.33 -2.71 -4.88
C PHE A 234 -0.04 -3.27 -3.48
N SER A 235 0.67 -2.53 -2.64
CA SER A 235 1.08 -2.99 -1.31
C SER A 235 -0.13 -3.35 -0.45
N PHE A 236 -1.19 -2.52 -0.49
CA PHE A 236 -2.46 -2.79 0.18
C PHE A 236 -3.20 -3.98 -0.42
N ALA A 237 -3.22 -4.10 -1.76
CA ALA A 237 -3.90 -5.19 -2.44
C ALA A 237 -3.23 -6.54 -2.13
N CYS A 238 -1.89 -6.65 -2.20
CA CYS A 238 -1.18 -7.87 -1.81
C CYS A 238 -1.43 -8.20 -0.34
N THR A 239 -1.26 -7.24 0.58
CA THR A 239 -1.45 -7.46 2.01
C THR A 239 -2.89 -7.83 2.38
N CYS A 240 -3.87 -7.12 1.82
CA CYS A 240 -5.29 -7.41 2.03
C CYS A 240 -5.65 -8.83 1.57
N ASN A 241 -5.33 -9.20 0.32
CA ASN A 241 -5.66 -10.55 -0.18
C ASN A 241 -4.91 -11.63 0.62
N PHE A 242 -3.69 -11.35 1.09
CA PHE A 242 -2.90 -12.28 1.88
C PHE A 242 -3.58 -12.61 3.21
N TYR A 243 -3.95 -11.59 4.00
CA TYR A 243 -4.64 -11.80 5.28
C TYR A 243 -6.09 -12.29 5.10
N MET A 244 -6.76 -11.94 3.99
CA MET A 244 -8.06 -12.53 3.65
C MET A 244 -7.95 -14.05 3.46
N CYS A 245 -6.96 -14.51 2.66
CA CYS A 245 -6.73 -15.93 2.43
C CYS A 245 -6.33 -16.64 3.71
N LEU A 246 -5.38 -16.11 4.48
CA LEU A 246 -4.95 -16.74 5.72
C LEU A 246 -6.09 -16.87 6.74
N THR A 247 -6.94 -15.85 6.86
CA THR A 247 -8.15 -15.90 7.71
C THR A 247 -9.10 -17.00 7.23
N ALA A 248 -9.37 -17.07 5.92
CA ALA A 248 -10.24 -18.08 5.36
C ALA A 248 -9.67 -19.50 5.50
N LEU A 249 -8.35 -19.67 5.34
CA LEU A 249 -7.64 -20.93 5.55
C LEU A 249 -7.73 -21.39 7.00
N ALA A 250 -7.50 -20.48 7.95
CA ALA A 250 -7.64 -20.79 9.38
C ALA A 250 -9.05 -21.27 9.73
N LEU A 251 -10.09 -20.58 9.26
CA LEU A 251 -11.48 -20.98 9.50
C LEU A 251 -11.87 -22.27 8.76
N ALA A 252 -11.34 -22.49 7.55
CA ALA A 252 -11.63 -23.69 6.77
C ALA A 252 -11.07 -24.97 7.40
N ARG A 253 -10.01 -24.86 8.23
CA ARG A 253 -9.48 -25.98 9.01
C ARG A 253 -10.48 -26.48 10.06
N GLU A 254 -11.26 -25.57 10.65
CA GLU A 254 -12.30 -25.93 11.63
C GLU A 254 -13.59 -26.37 10.94
N GLU A 255 -14.04 -25.60 9.95
CA GLU A 255 -15.27 -25.88 9.22
C GLU A 255 -15.14 -25.47 7.75
N ARG A 256 -15.15 -26.46 6.85
CA ARG A 256 -14.91 -26.24 5.42
C ARG A 256 -16.14 -25.68 4.69
N LYS A 257 -16.42 -24.38 4.88
CA LYS A 257 -17.50 -23.67 4.17
C LYS A 257 -17.10 -23.24 2.77
N LYS A 258 -18.04 -23.31 1.83
CA LYS A 258 -17.88 -22.81 0.46
C LYS A 258 -17.39 -21.35 0.41
N ALA A 259 -17.91 -20.49 1.30
CA ALA A 259 -17.53 -19.09 1.35
C ALA A 259 -16.03 -18.89 1.64
N TYR A 260 -15.44 -19.73 2.50
CA TYR A 260 -14.00 -19.69 2.78
C TYR A 260 -13.20 -20.12 1.56
N MET A 261 -13.57 -21.26 0.95
CA MET A 261 -12.91 -21.78 -0.25
C MET A 261 -12.95 -20.77 -1.41
N ASP A 262 -14.09 -20.11 -1.63
CA ASP A 262 -14.24 -19.06 -2.64
C ASP A 262 -13.28 -17.88 -2.42
N VAL A 263 -13.00 -17.50 -1.17
CA VAL A 263 -12.02 -16.45 -0.83
C VAL A 263 -10.60 -16.94 -1.07
N ILE A 264 -10.29 -18.18 -0.67
CA ILE A 264 -9.00 -18.83 -0.85
C ILE A 264 -8.63 -18.89 -2.33
N ASP A 265 -9.50 -19.49 -3.16
CA ASP A 265 -9.23 -19.70 -4.59
C ASP A 265 -9.02 -18.36 -5.33
N ARG A 266 -9.88 -17.37 -5.06
CA ARG A 266 -9.77 -16.04 -5.66
C ARG A 266 -8.50 -15.32 -5.22
N GLY A 267 -8.15 -15.39 -3.95
CA GLY A 267 -6.99 -14.68 -3.41
C GLY A 267 -5.67 -15.34 -3.82
N LEU A 268 -5.59 -16.68 -3.86
CA LEU A 268 -4.46 -17.42 -4.43
C LEU A 268 -4.24 -17.05 -5.90
N ALA A 269 -5.29 -17.05 -6.73
CA ALA A 269 -5.19 -16.66 -8.13
C ALA A 269 -4.66 -15.21 -8.30
N LYS A 270 -5.13 -14.28 -7.46
CA LYS A 270 -4.63 -12.89 -7.46
C LYS A 270 -3.17 -12.83 -7.04
N ILE A 271 -2.80 -13.40 -5.91
CA ILE A 271 -1.42 -13.34 -5.39
C ILE A 271 -0.45 -14.02 -6.34
N LYS A 272 -0.83 -15.15 -6.95
CA LYS A 272 -0.02 -15.84 -7.98
C LYS A 272 0.26 -14.95 -9.19
N ARG A 273 -0.77 -14.27 -9.72
CA ARG A 273 -0.60 -13.31 -10.81
C ARG A 273 0.37 -12.19 -10.41
N VAL A 274 0.25 -11.69 -9.19
CA VAL A 274 1.03 -10.55 -8.71
C VAL A 274 2.48 -10.94 -8.37
N ALA A 275 2.70 -12.12 -7.82
CA ALA A 275 4.02 -12.68 -7.56
C ALA A 275 4.82 -12.96 -8.84
N THR A 276 4.14 -13.14 -9.98
CA THR A 276 4.81 -13.27 -11.30
C THR A 276 5.52 -11.97 -11.70
N SER A 277 4.94 -10.80 -11.41
CA SER A 277 5.57 -9.51 -11.72
C SER A 277 6.46 -9.00 -10.59
N SER A 278 6.13 -9.32 -9.33
CA SER A 278 6.85 -8.88 -8.15
C SER A 278 7.17 -10.05 -7.21
N PRO A 279 8.08 -10.97 -7.61
CA PRO A 279 8.44 -12.12 -6.78
C PRO A 279 9.07 -11.72 -5.44
N TRP A 280 9.78 -10.58 -5.42
CA TRP A 280 10.38 -10.00 -4.23
C TRP A 280 9.35 -9.65 -3.15
N ASN A 281 8.21 -9.06 -3.55
CA ASN A 281 7.25 -8.49 -2.60
C ASN A 281 6.11 -9.46 -2.25
N CYS A 282 5.73 -10.36 -3.15
CA CYS A 282 4.60 -11.28 -2.93
C CYS A 282 4.95 -12.77 -3.13
N GLY A 283 6.23 -13.12 -3.38
CA GLY A 283 6.66 -14.51 -3.56
C GLY A 283 6.56 -15.36 -2.29
N HIS A 284 7.09 -14.88 -1.16
CA HIS A 284 6.97 -15.57 0.13
C HIS A 284 5.51 -15.66 0.60
N LYS A 285 4.69 -14.63 0.31
CA LYS A 285 3.25 -14.65 0.57
C LYS A 285 2.55 -15.76 -0.19
N LEU A 286 2.86 -15.93 -1.48
CA LEU A 286 2.29 -17.01 -2.30
C LEU A 286 2.66 -18.38 -1.70
N GLN A 287 3.92 -18.59 -1.38
CA GLN A 287 4.41 -19.86 -0.83
C GLN A 287 3.77 -20.19 0.52
N LEU A 288 3.59 -19.19 1.40
CA LEU A 288 2.90 -19.42 2.67
C LEU A 288 1.43 -19.83 2.45
N LEU A 289 0.73 -19.19 1.51
CA LEU A 289 -0.64 -19.56 1.19
C LEU A 289 -0.75 -20.96 0.55
N GLU A 290 0.21 -21.32 -0.31
CA GLU A 290 0.29 -22.66 -0.89
C GLU A 290 0.58 -23.71 0.18
N ALA A 291 1.45 -23.41 1.15
CA ALA A 291 1.74 -24.29 2.29
C ALA A 291 0.48 -24.53 3.15
N GLU A 292 -0.21 -23.46 3.53
CA GLU A 292 -1.43 -23.51 4.32
C GLU A 292 -2.56 -24.24 3.59
N TYR A 293 -2.66 -24.08 2.26
CA TYR A 293 -3.62 -24.78 1.43
C TYR A 293 -3.29 -26.27 1.30
N ALA A 294 -2.03 -26.63 1.03
CA ALA A 294 -1.59 -28.02 0.96
C ALA A 294 -1.84 -28.75 2.28
N PHE A 295 -1.61 -28.07 3.41
CA PHE A 295 -1.96 -28.58 4.73
C PHE A 295 -3.46 -28.83 4.89
N LEU A 296 -4.32 -27.89 4.46
CA LEU A 296 -5.77 -28.05 4.49
C LEU A 296 -6.25 -29.25 3.66
N GLU A 297 -5.56 -29.58 2.57
CA GLU A 297 -5.83 -30.75 1.73
C GLU A 297 -5.18 -32.06 2.25
N GLY A 298 -4.44 -32.02 3.36
CA GLY A 298 -3.77 -33.18 3.95
C GLY A 298 -2.47 -33.60 3.23
N ASN A 299 -1.92 -32.74 2.36
CA ASN A 299 -0.67 -32.99 1.67
C ASN A 299 0.52 -32.40 2.46
N HIS A 300 0.87 -33.08 3.55
CA HIS A 300 1.91 -32.62 4.48
C HIS A 300 3.32 -32.47 3.87
N PRO A 301 3.79 -33.35 2.95
CA PRO A 301 5.09 -33.17 2.31
C PRO A 301 5.18 -31.85 1.53
N ASP A 302 4.20 -31.56 0.67
CA ASP A 302 4.18 -30.33 -0.13
C ASP A 302 4.01 -29.10 0.78
N ALA A 303 3.23 -29.22 1.87
CA ALA A 303 3.09 -28.15 2.84
C ALA A 303 4.43 -27.80 3.52
N SER A 304 5.18 -28.82 3.96
CA SER A 304 6.49 -28.64 4.60
C SER A 304 7.49 -27.95 3.67
N GLU A 305 7.58 -28.41 2.41
CA GLU A 305 8.47 -27.79 1.42
C GLU A 305 8.08 -26.32 1.16
N ALA A 306 6.78 -26.04 1.00
CA ALA A 306 6.29 -24.69 0.76
C ALA A 306 6.53 -23.74 1.95
N TYR A 307 6.43 -24.23 3.20
CA TYR A 307 6.80 -23.45 4.38
C TYR A 307 8.29 -23.07 4.36
N ASP A 308 9.18 -24.03 4.08
CA ASP A 308 10.62 -23.78 4.01
C ASP A 308 10.94 -22.73 2.93
N VAL A 309 10.30 -22.83 1.77
CA VAL A 309 10.48 -21.84 0.69
C VAL A 309 9.95 -20.47 1.13
N ALA A 310 8.78 -20.40 1.78
CA ALA A 310 8.20 -19.15 2.28
C ALA A 310 9.13 -18.43 3.28
N ILE A 311 9.65 -19.18 4.27
CA ILE A 311 10.58 -18.67 5.29
C ILE A 311 11.85 -18.12 4.63
N ASN A 312 12.45 -18.89 3.72
CA ASN A 312 13.69 -18.50 3.05
C ASN A 312 13.50 -17.27 2.14
N LEU A 313 12.38 -17.18 1.42
CA LEU A 313 12.07 -16.02 0.58
C LEU A 313 11.82 -14.76 1.42
N ALA A 314 11.07 -14.87 2.51
CA ALA A 314 10.82 -13.74 3.41
C ALA A 314 12.12 -13.22 4.02
N GLN A 315 13.01 -14.12 4.43
CA GLN A 315 14.34 -13.77 4.92
C GLN A 315 15.20 -13.11 3.82
N LYS A 316 15.27 -13.72 2.65
CA LYS A 316 16.06 -13.24 1.50
C LYS A 316 15.66 -11.82 1.06
N HIS A 317 14.37 -11.51 1.15
CA HIS A 317 13.82 -10.20 0.77
C HIS A 317 13.58 -9.26 1.97
N SER A 318 14.10 -9.60 3.15
CA SER A 318 14.08 -8.77 4.36
C SER A 318 12.69 -8.43 4.92
N PHE A 319 11.70 -9.30 4.70
CA PHE A 319 10.37 -9.20 5.32
C PHE A 319 10.34 -9.91 6.68
N ILE A 320 11.06 -9.37 7.66
CA ILE A 320 11.30 -10.02 8.97
C ILE A 320 10.00 -10.40 9.67
N HIS A 321 9.02 -9.50 9.69
CA HIS A 321 7.71 -9.75 10.30
C HIS A 321 6.93 -10.89 9.62
N GLU A 322 7.10 -11.06 8.31
CA GLU A 322 6.44 -12.14 7.57
C GLU A 322 7.24 -13.44 7.63
N GLN A 323 8.56 -13.37 7.79
CA GLN A 323 9.38 -14.53 8.15
C GLN A 323 8.94 -15.07 9.51
N ALA A 324 8.74 -14.20 10.50
CA ALA A 324 8.23 -14.58 11.82
C ALA A 324 6.84 -15.24 11.71
N LEU A 325 5.94 -14.68 10.90
CA LEU A 325 4.64 -15.29 10.63
C LEU A 325 4.81 -16.67 9.96
N CYS A 326 5.65 -16.82 8.95
CA CYS A 326 5.89 -18.11 8.30
C CYS A 326 6.41 -19.17 9.28
N LEU A 327 7.34 -18.79 10.17
CA LEU A 327 7.87 -19.66 11.22
C LEU A 327 6.80 -20.06 12.24
N GLU A 328 5.98 -19.12 12.67
CA GLU A 328 4.85 -19.39 13.58
C GLU A 328 3.88 -20.40 12.94
N ARG A 329 3.51 -20.19 11.68
CA ARG A 329 2.60 -21.09 10.95
C ARG A 329 3.21 -22.47 10.71
N ALA A 330 4.48 -22.55 10.36
CA ALA A 330 5.20 -23.80 10.21
C ALA A 330 5.40 -24.55 11.55
N GLY A 331 5.42 -23.84 12.69
CA GLY A 331 5.45 -24.47 14.02
C GLY A 331 4.09 -24.99 14.50
N ILE A 332 3.00 -24.52 13.91
CA ILE A 332 1.63 -25.01 14.17
C ILE A 332 1.27 -26.20 13.25
N PHE A 333 1.94 -26.33 12.09
CA PHE A 333 1.88 -27.49 11.19
C PHE A 333 2.21 -28.80 11.92
#